data_AF-A0A662LZZ0-F1
#
_entry.id   AF-A0A662LZZ0-F1
#
_cell.length_a   1.000
_cell.length_b   1.000
_cell.length_c   1.000
_cell.angle_alpha   90.00
_cell.angle_beta   90.00
_cell.angle_gamma   90.00
#
_symmetry.space_group_name_H-M   'P 1'
#
loop_
_entity.id
_entity.type
_entity.pdbx_description
1 polymer ?
#
loop_
_entity_poly.entity_id
_entity_poly.type
_entity_poly.pdbx_seq_one_letter_code
_entity_poly.pdbx_strand_id
1 'polypeptide(L)' 'MIILDNHMHLRRDGRYIEAVKEFKKAGGTHLILCHMPMVGEVLKNKSYMPSYQKTLDM' A
#
# COMPACT_ATOMS: atom_id res chain seq x y z
N MET A 1 -4.25 -16.24 17.10
CA MET A 1 -5.13 -15.06 17.07
C MET A 1 -4.89 -14.33 15.76
N ILE A 2 -5.93 -14.02 14.99
CA ILE A 2 -5.80 -13.25 13.74
C ILE A 2 -6.02 -11.77 14.09
N ILE A 3 -5.04 -10.94 13.78
CA ILE A 3 -5.12 -9.49 13.79
C ILE A 3 -4.92 -9.04 12.34
N LEU A 4 -6.01 -8.61 11.72
CA LEU A 4 -6.07 -8.19 10.31
C LEU A 4 -6.22 -6.66 10.25
N ASP A 5 -5.33 -6.01 9.52
CA ASP A 5 -5.64 -4.69 8.96
C ASP A 5 -6.38 -4.89 7.63
N ASN A 6 -7.67 -4.57 7.62
CA ASN A 6 -8.52 -4.81 6.46
C ASN A 6 -8.32 -3.77 5.35
N HIS A 7 -7.55 -2.70 5.59
CA HIS A 7 -7.39 -1.62 4.62
C HIS A 7 -6.08 -0.86 4.84
N MET A 8 -4.97 -1.40 4.31
CA MET A 8 -3.67 -0.75 4.37
C MET A 8 -3.28 -0.13 3.03
N HIS A 9 -3.00 1.17 3.03
CA HIS A 9 -2.39 1.84 1.89
C HIS A 9 -0.87 1.94 2.06
N LEU A 10 -0.12 1.36 1.12
CA LEU A 10 1.33 1.46 1.06
C LEU A 10 1.78 2.42 -0.04
N ARG A 11 2.87 3.15 0.24
CA ARG A 11 3.49 4.12 -0.68
C ARG A 11 5.00 4.10 -0.52
N ARG A 12 5.72 3.97 -1.64
CA ARG A 12 7.20 3.98 -1.68
C ARG A 12 7.80 5.33 -1.28
N ASP A 13 7.07 6.41 -1.47
CA ASP A 13 7.41 7.77 -1.02
C ASP A 13 6.85 8.11 0.38
N GLY A 14 6.34 7.09 1.10
CA GLY A 14 5.96 7.16 2.50
C GLY A 14 6.77 6.16 3.33
N ARG A 15 6.15 5.62 4.39
CA ARG A 15 6.79 4.64 5.27
C ARG A 15 6.92 3.24 4.66
N TYR A 16 6.20 2.98 3.57
CA TYR A 16 6.22 1.73 2.81
C TYR A 16 6.30 0.47 3.69
N ILE A 17 7.30 -0.38 3.47
CA ILE A 17 7.49 -1.64 4.19
C ILE A 17 7.79 -1.47 5.68
N GLU A 18 8.27 -0.30 6.12
CA GLU A 18 8.51 -0.05 7.54
C GLU A 18 7.19 0.01 8.32
N ALA A 19 6.11 0.52 7.72
CA ALA A 19 4.78 0.46 8.34
C ALA A 19 4.30 -0.98 8.55
N VAL A 20 4.56 -1.87 7.58
CA VAL A 20 4.23 -3.31 7.68
C VAL A 20 5.06 -3.98 8.78
N LYS A 21 6.35 -3.67 8.88
CA LYS A 21 7.24 -4.20 9.93
C LYS A 21 6.80 -3.77 11.32
N GLU A 22 6.38 -2.52 11.48
CA GLU A 22 5.85 -2.01 12.75
C GLU A 22 4.52 -2.65 13.12
N PHE A 23 3.61 -2.79 12.16
CA PHE A 23 2.35 -3.49 12.37
C PHE A 23 2.60 -4.93 12.83
N LYS A 24 3.52 -5.64 12.15
CA LYS A 24 3.95 -6.98 12.57
C LYS A 24 4.55 -6.99 13.98
N LYS A 25 5.41 -6.03 14.32
CA LYS A 25 6.03 -5.91 15.65
C LYS A 25 5.00 -5.67 16.76
N ALA A 26 3.91 -4.96 16.44
CA ALA A 26 2.79 -4.71 17.35
C ALA A 26 1.82 -5.91 17.49
N GLY A 27 2.07 -7.02 16.78
CA GLY A 27 1.24 -8.23 16.82
C GLY A 27 0.31 -8.41 15.63
N GLY A 28 0.37 -7.53 14.63
CA GLY A 28 -0.34 -7.68 13.36
C GLY A 28 0.06 -8.95 12.62
N THR A 29 -0.93 -9.61 12.00
CA THR A 29 -0.72 -10.94 11.39
C THR A 29 -1.05 -10.97 9.90
N HIS A 30 -2.03 -10.18 9.46
CA HIS A 30 -2.51 -10.14 8.08
C HIS A 30 -2.83 -8.70 7.71
N LEU A 31 -2.73 -8.37 6.42
CA LEU A 31 -3.17 -7.09 5.89
C LEU A 31 -3.78 -7.27 4.51
N ILE A 32 -4.70 -6.37 4.15
CA ILE A 32 -5.17 -6.19 2.77
C ILE A 32 -4.50 -4.94 2.21
N LEU A 33 -3.73 -5.13 1.13
CA LEU A 33 -3.13 -4.02 0.38
C LEU A 33 -4.20 -3.34 -0.47
N CYS A 34 -4.61 -2.14 -0.08
CA CYS A 34 -5.58 -1.34 -0.80
C CYS A 34 -4.86 -0.35 -1.74
N HIS A 35 -5.31 -0.29 -2.99
CA HIS A 35 -4.78 0.67 -3.95
C HIS A 35 -5.06 2.10 -3.52
N MET A 36 -4.00 2.92 -3.47
CA MET A 36 -4.09 4.37 -3.32
C MET A 36 -3.46 5.02 -4.57
N PRO A 37 -4.24 5.71 -5.42
CA PRO A 37 -3.70 6.35 -6.61
C PRO A 37 -2.63 7.40 -6.28
N MET A 38 -1.49 7.35 -6.96
CA MET A 38 -0.52 8.45 -6.95
C MET A 38 -1.00 9.48 -7.97
N VAL A 39 -1.58 10.58 -7.48
CA VAL A 39 -2.20 11.61 -8.33
C VAL A 39 -1.27 12.11 -9.44
N GLY A 40 0.02 12.30 -9.14
CA GLY A 40 1.01 12.72 -10.15
C GLY A 40 1.14 11.73 -11.31
N GLU A 41 1.12 10.42 -11.05
CA GLU A 41 1.15 9.39 -12.10
C GLU A 41 -0.14 9.36 -12.90
N VAL A 42 -1.28 9.51 -12.23
CA VAL A 42 -2.59 9.53 -12.90
C VAL A 42 -2.68 10.72 -13.85
N LEU A 43 -2.29 11.92 -13.40
CA LEU A 43 -2.29 13.13 -14.21
C LEU A 43 -1.32 13.02 -15.39
N LYS A 44 -0.11 12.52 -15.16
CA LYS A 44 0.93 12.37 -16.20
C LYS A 44 0.51 11.40 -17.30
N ASN A 45 -0.04 10.24 -16.92
CA ASN A 45 -0.35 9.17 -17.85
C ASN A 45 -1.81 9.21 -18.34
N LYS A 46 -2.64 10.11 -17.80
CA LYS A 46 -4.10 10.15 -18.00
C LYS A 46 -4.76 8.78 -17.80
N SER A 47 -4.23 8.00 -16.87
CA SER A 47 -4.63 6.61 -16.62
C SER A 47 -4.31 6.20 -15.20
N TYR A 48 -5.20 5.42 -14.59
CA TYR A 48 -4.97 4.79 -13.30
C TYR A 48 -4.08 3.55 -13.39
N MET A 49 -3.98 2.93 -14.57
CA MET A 49 -3.28 1.65 -14.74
C MET A 49 -1.81 1.68 -14.34
N PRO A 50 -1.00 2.69 -14.73
CA PRO A 50 0.38 2.77 -14.26
C PRO A 50 0.46 2.94 -12.74
N SER A 51 -0.46 3.71 -12.14
CA SER A 51 -0.51 3.86 -10.69
C SER A 51 -0.90 2.57 -9.99
N TYR A 52 -1.83 1.80 -10.57
CA TYR A 52 -2.30 0.53 -10.03
C TYR A 52 -1.23 -0.56 -10.14
N GLN A 53 -0.50 -0.61 -11.26
CA GLN A 53 0.63 -1.53 -11.44
C GLN A 53 1.68 -1.33 -10.34
N LYS A 54 2.00 -0.07 -9.98
CA LYS A 54 2.94 0.17 -8.87
C LYS A 54 2.46 -0.36 -7.52
N THR A 55 1.14 -0.53 -7.31
CA THR A 55 0.60 -1.21 -6.13
C THR A 55 0.76 -2.73 -6.23
N LEU A 56 0.59 -3.32 -7.41
CA LEU A 56 0.82 -4.75 -7.62
C LEU A 56 2.30 -5.13 -7.47
N ASP A 57 3.21 -4.21 -7.79
CA ASP A 57 4.66 -4.39 -7.67
C ASP A 57 5.20 -4.10 -6.24
N MET A 58 4.33 -4.01 -5.23
CA MET A 58 4.71 -3.76 -3.83
C MET A 58 4.99 -5.03 -3.06
#